data_AF-A0A1Q8QYP1-F1
#
_entry.id   AF-A0A1Q8QYP1-F1
#
_cell.length_a   1.000
_cell.length_b   1.000
_cell.length_c   1.000
_cell.angle_alpha   90.00
_cell.angle_beta   90.00
_cell.angle_gamma   90.00
#
_symmetry.space_group_name_H-M   'P 1'
#
loop_
_entity.id
_entity.type
_entity.pdbx_description
1 polymer ?
#
loop_
_entity_poly.entity_id
_entity_poly.type
_entity_poly.pdbx_seq_one_letter_code
_entity_poly.pdbx_strand_id
1 'polypeptide(L)'
;MSFTIKNQVDVFKFALPLYDYLSQHGHVEEAKALEQIVDACFPNDALTLEAHRKAYRQIKDAVHDLPPQYQLALDASLGVLPKE
;
A
#
# COMPACT_ATOMS: atom_id res chain seq x y z
N MET A 1 9.50 -10.82 -7.01
CA MET A 1 9.65 -10.82 -5.54
C MET A 1 8.32 -11.24 -4.96
N SER A 2 8.28 -12.15 -3.97
CA SER A 2 7.00 -12.53 -3.34
C SER A 2 6.79 -11.68 -2.10
N PHE A 3 5.79 -10.81 -2.11
CA PHE A 3 5.42 -10.01 -0.94
C PHE A 3 4.57 -10.88 -0.02
N THR A 4 5.02 -11.09 1.21
CA THR A 4 4.28 -11.89 2.19
C THR A 4 3.80 -10.97 3.30
N ILE A 5 2.50 -10.65 3.30
CA ILE A 5 1.91 -9.74 4.28
C ILE A 5 1.29 -10.55 5.41
N LYS A 6 1.88 -10.49 6.61
CA LYS A 6 1.39 -11.21 7.80
C LYS A 6 1.06 -10.30 8.97
N ASN A 7 1.64 -9.10 9.00
CA ASN A 7 1.46 -8.13 10.06
C ASN A 7 1.53 -6.69 9.50
N GLN A 8 1.25 -5.72 10.34
CA GLN A 8 1.24 -4.30 9.98
C GLN A 8 2.61 -3.80 9.49
N VAL A 9 3.70 -4.34 10.00
CA VAL A 9 5.06 -3.98 9.56
C VAL A 9 5.28 -4.41 8.11
N ASP A 10 4.76 -5.56 7.70
CA ASP A 10 4.83 -6.01 6.30
C ASP A 10 4.01 -5.10 5.37
N VAL A 11 2.86 -4.57 5.84
CA VAL A 11 2.07 -3.58 5.11
C VAL A 11 2.92 -2.33 4.84
N PHE A 12 3.56 -1.77 5.86
CA PHE A 12 4.41 -0.58 5.68
C PHE A 12 5.59 -0.84 4.73
N LYS A 13 6.23 -2.02 4.85
CA LYS A 13 7.31 -2.41 3.94
C LYS A 13 6.83 -2.59 2.50
N PHE A 14 5.57 -2.94 2.28
CA PHE A 14 4.98 -3.08 0.95
C PHE A 14 4.66 -1.73 0.29
N ALA A 15 4.48 -0.66 1.07
CA ALA A 15 4.21 0.68 0.53
C ALA A 15 5.33 1.18 -0.39
N LEU A 16 6.60 0.93 -0.03
CA LEU A 16 7.77 1.33 -0.82
C LEU A 16 7.85 0.66 -2.21
N PRO A 17 7.84 -0.67 -2.35
CA PRO A 17 7.86 -1.32 -3.67
C PRO A 17 6.60 -1.02 -4.48
N LEU A 18 5.45 -0.82 -3.83
CA LEU A 18 4.23 -0.39 -4.52
C LEU A 18 4.38 1.03 -5.07
N TYR A 19 4.94 1.96 -4.29
CA TYR A 19 5.26 3.32 -4.73
C TYR A 19 6.23 3.33 -5.92
N ASP A 20 7.31 2.54 -5.85
CA ASP A 20 8.30 2.44 -6.93
C ASP A 20 7.64 1.93 -8.23
N TYR A 21 6.79 0.90 -8.14
CA TYR A 21 6.03 0.40 -9.28
C TYR A 21 5.11 1.47 -9.87
N LEU A 22 4.30 2.13 -9.04
CA LEU A 22 3.36 3.16 -9.49
C LEU A 22 4.09 4.32 -10.15
N SER A 23 5.21 4.76 -9.58
CA SER A 23 6.04 5.83 -10.13
C SER A 23 6.66 5.46 -11.48
N GLN A 24 7.16 4.22 -11.63
CA GLN A 24 7.73 3.73 -12.89
C GLN A 24 6.70 3.49 -13.99
N HIS A 25 5.44 3.21 -13.62
CA HIS A 25 4.37 2.90 -14.56
C HIS A 25 3.43 4.08 -14.87
N GLY A 26 3.76 5.28 -14.39
CA GLY A 26 3.02 6.51 -14.70
C GLY A 26 1.79 6.77 -13.82
N HIS A 27 1.60 5.98 -12.76
CA HIS A 27 0.56 6.18 -11.74
C HIS A 27 1.02 7.20 -10.68
N VAL A 28 1.33 8.42 -11.14
CA VAL A 28 1.98 9.45 -10.32
C VAL A 28 1.06 9.95 -9.19
N GLU A 29 -0.25 9.99 -9.42
CA GLU A 29 -1.23 10.41 -8.40
C GLU A 29 -1.33 9.39 -7.26
N GLU A 30 -1.41 8.11 -7.61
CA GLU A 30 -1.41 7.00 -6.66
C GLU A 30 -0.09 6.87 -5.91
N ALA A 31 1.03 7.06 -6.62
CA ALA A 31 2.36 7.10 -6.00
C ALA A 31 2.45 8.25 -4.99
N LYS A 32 1.98 9.44 -5.34
CA LYS A 32 1.96 10.59 -4.43
C LYS A 32 1.10 10.35 -3.19
N ALA A 33 -0.02 9.63 -3.33
CA ALA A 33 -0.85 9.25 -2.18
C ALA A 33 -0.09 8.33 -1.21
N LEU A 34 0.77 7.43 -1.72
CA LEU A 34 1.66 6.63 -0.88
C LEU A 34 2.80 7.46 -0.30
N GLU A 35 3.42 8.35 -1.06
CA GLU A 35 4.53 9.19 -0.60
C GLU A 35 4.16 9.94 0.68
N GLN A 36 2.97 10.53 0.75
CA GLN A 36 2.47 11.22 1.95
C GLN A 36 2.35 10.31 3.18
N ILE A 37 2.18 9.01 2.95
CA ILE A 37 2.02 8.01 3.99
C ILE A 37 3.38 7.43 4.41
N VAL A 38 4.31 7.26 3.46
CA VAL A 38 5.66 6.73 3.73
C VAL A 38 6.60 7.80 4.30
N ASP A 39 6.50 9.03 3.81
CA ASP A 39 7.33 10.16 4.25
C ASP A 39 6.97 10.62 5.66
N ALA A 40 5.69 10.50 6.00
CA ALA A 40 5.25 10.74 7.35
C ALA A 40 5.76 9.61 8.24
N CYS A 41 6.85 9.90 8.96
CA CYS A 41 7.53 9.06 9.93
C CYS A 41 6.61 8.77 11.12
N PHE A 42 5.54 8.01 10.87
CA PHE A 42 4.54 7.76 11.86
C PHE A 42 4.98 6.56 12.72
N PRO A 43 4.94 6.67 14.06
CA PRO A 43 4.88 5.49 14.90
C PRO A 43 3.67 4.66 14.46
N ASN A 44 3.68 3.36 14.77
CA ASN A 44 2.72 2.34 14.35
C ASN A 44 1.28 2.58 14.89
N ASP A 45 0.73 3.75 14.58
CA ASP A 45 -0.48 4.35 15.12
C ASP A 45 -1.69 3.99 14.26
N ALA A 46 -2.85 3.93 14.90
CA ALA A 46 -4.10 3.53 14.24
C ALA A 46 -4.44 4.44 13.03
N LEU A 47 -4.08 5.72 13.10
CA LEU A 47 -4.26 6.70 12.01
C LEU A 47 -3.45 6.34 10.76
N THR A 48 -2.23 5.81 10.94
CA THR A 48 -1.34 5.42 9.84
C THR A 48 -1.86 4.17 9.14
N LEU A 49 -2.44 3.24 9.90
CA LEU A 49 -3.05 2.03 9.36
C LEU A 49 -4.29 2.37 8.51
N GLU A 50 -5.10 3.32 8.96
CA GLU A 50 -6.26 3.78 8.21
C GLU A 50 -5.86 4.51 6.92
N ALA A 51 -4.82 5.35 6.97
CA ALA A 51 -4.27 6.02 5.80
C ALA A 51 -3.74 5.01 4.77
N HIS A 52 -2.97 4.01 5.20
CA HIS A 52 -2.51 2.92 4.33
C HIS A 52 -3.70 2.17 3.71
N ARG A 53 -4.72 1.83 4.51
CA ARG A 53 -5.92 1.13 4.04
C ARG A 53 -6.63 1.93 2.94
N LYS A 54 -6.78 3.23 3.16
CA LYS A 54 -7.45 4.14 2.21
C LYS A 54 -6.66 4.23 0.92
N ALA A 55 -5.36 4.48 0.98
CA ALA A 55 -4.51 4.54 -0.21
C ALA A 55 -4.52 3.21 -0.96
N TYR A 56 -4.39 2.07 -0.27
CA TYR A 56 -4.35 0.76 -0.91
C TYR A 56 -5.68 0.42 -1.58
N ARG A 57 -6.81 0.79 -0.97
CA ARG A 57 -8.12 0.64 -1.60
C ARG A 57 -8.26 1.52 -2.84
N GLN A 58 -7.79 2.78 -2.79
CA GLN A 58 -7.80 3.67 -3.96
C GLN A 58 -6.92 3.13 -5.09
N ILE A 59 -5.72 2.66 -4.78
CA ILE A 59 -4.81 2.05 -5.76
C ILE A 59 -5.42 0.81 -6.39
N LYS A 60 -6.09 -0.04 -5.59
CA LYS A 60 -6.79 -1.22 -6.11
C LYS A 60 -7.88 -0.85 -7.12
N ASP A 61 -8.58 0.25 -6.86
CA ASP A 61 -9.71 0.71 -7.67
C ASP A 61 -9.26 1.49 -8.91
N ALA A 62 -8.13 2.21 -8.82
CA ALA A 62 -7.59 3.01 -9.92
C ALA A 62 -6.64 2.22 -10.83
N VAL A 63 -5.86 1.29 -10.28
CA VAL A 63 -4.79 0.57 -11.00
C VAL A 63 -5.17 -0.89 -11.22
N HIS A 64 -5.84 -1.14 -12.35
CA HIS A 64 -6.33 -2.46 -12.73
C HIS A 64 -5.24 -3.35 -13.33
N ASP A 65 -4.17 -2.74 -13.86
CA ASP A 65 -3.03 -3.43 -14.49
C ASP A 65 -1.93 -3.81 -13.49
N LEU A 66 -2.24 -3.86 -12.19
CA LEU A 66 -1.27 -4.31 -11.19
C LEU A 66 -0.87 -5.78 -11.45
N PRO A 67 0.42 -6.12 -11.36
CA PRO A 67 0.84 -7.50 -11.50
C PRO A 67 0.19 -8.37 -10.41
N PRO A 68 -0.08 -9.65 -10.67
CA PRO A 68 -0.80 -10.52 -9.73
C PRO A 68 -0.16 -10.57 -8.34
N GLN A 69 1.17 -10.46 -8.27
CA GLN A 69 1.94 -10.46 -7.02
C GLN A 69 1.65 -9.22 -6.17
N TYR A 70 1.49 -8.05 -6.80
CA TYR A 70 1.11 -6.82 -6.11
C TYR A 70 -0.36 -6.84 -5.73
N GLN A 71 -1.25 -7.34 -6.60
CA GLN A 71 -2.67 -7.49 -6.27
C GLN A 71 -2.88 -8.37 -5.03
N LEU A 72 -2.23 -9.53 -4.98
CA LEU A 72 -2.30 -10.43 -3.83
C LEU A 72 -1.77 -9.79 -2.55
N ALA A 73 -0.66 -9.04 -2.64
CA ALA A 73 -0.07 -8.34 -1.52
C ALA A 73 -0.94 -7.16 -1.03
N LEU A 74 -1.57 -6.45 -1.95
CA LEU A 74 -2.51 -5.37 -1.66
C LEU A 74 -3.75 -5.92 -0.95
N ASP A 75 -4.30 -7.04 -1.42
CA ASP A 75 -5.44 -7.73 -0.81
C ASP A 75 -5.09 -8.25 0.59
N ALA A 76 -3.94 -8.89 0.73
CA ALA A 76 -3.44 -9.37 2.02
C ALA A 76 -3.22 -8.20 3.01
N SER A 77 -2.70 -7.07 2.52
CA SER A 77 -2.55 -5.87 3.33
C SER A 77 -3.88 -5.34 3.84
N LEU A 78 -4.89 -5.25 2.97
CA LEU A 78 -6.25 -4.85 3.35
C LEU A 78 -6.93 -5.85 4.31
N GLY A 79 -6.52 -7.11 4.30
CA GLY A 79 -6.98 -8.15 5.22
C GLY A 79 -6.31 -8.12 6.61
N VAL A 80 -5.07 -7.62 6.69
CA VAL A 80 -4.30 -7.49 7.94
C VAL A 80 -4.63 -6.19 8.67
N LEU A 81 -4.96 -5.13 7.94
CA LEU A 81 -5.40 -3.86 8.52
C LEU A 81 -6.76 -4.05 9.22
N PRO A 82 -6.95 -3.51 10.46
CA PRO A 82 -8.18 -3.69 11.20
C PRO A 82 -9.39 -3.19 10.38
N LYS A 83 -10.44 -4.00 10.33
CA LYS A 83 -11.76 -3.57 9.85
C LYS A 83 -12.37 -2.72 10.96
N GLU A 84 -12.78 -1.49 10.63
CA GLU A 84 -13.66 -0.67 11.47
C GLU A 84 -14.83 -1.47 12.04
#